data_AF-A0A438GAW1-F1
#
_entry.id   AF-A0A438GAW1-F1
#
_cell.length_a   1.000
_cell.length_b   1.000
_cell.length_c   1.000
_cell.angle_alpha   90.00
_cell.angle_beta   90.00
_cell.angle_gamma   90.00
#
_symmetry.space_group_name_H-M   'P 1'
#
loop_
_entity.id
_entity.type
_entity.pdbx_description
1 polymer ?
#
loop_
_entity_poly.entity_id
_entity_poly.type
_entity_poly.pdbx_seq_one_letter_code
_entity_poly.pdbx_strand_id
1 'polypeptide(L)'
;MVCAWDGVEEKVRRRLALWKRQYLSKGGRITLIKSTLASIPLYQMSLFRMPKSVARRLEKLQRDFLWGGVNGGNKAHLVKWEVCADKEKGGLGLRKLVCLNKVLLGKWIWRLARAKEELWKKVLEAKYGQEDFGWRTRKANGVFGVGLWKEILKESAWC
;
A
#
# COMPACT_ATOMS: atom_id res chain seq x y z
N MET A 1 6.46 14.35 0.87
CA MET A 1 5.64 13.13 1.02
C MET A 1 6.30 11.88 0.45
N VAL A 2 7.05 11.96 -0.67
CA VAL A 2 7.82 10.80 -1.20
C VAL A 2 8.91 10.34 -0.23
N CYS A 3 9.61 11.26 0.44
CA CYS A 3 10.70 10.94 1.37
C CYS A 3 10.28 10.04 2.55
N ALA A 4 9.01 10.13 2.97
CA ALA A 4 8.46 9.27 4.03
C ALA A 4 8.39 7.79 3.63
N TRP A 5 8.53 7.48 2.33
CA TRP A 5 8.53 6.12 1.80
C TRP A 5 9.94 5.60 1.52
N ASP A 6 10.97 6.45 1.54
CA ASP A 6 12.34 6.04 1.24
C ASP A 6 12.85 5.05 2.31
N GLY A 7 12.50 5.27 3.59
CA GLY A 7 12.81 4.31 4.66
C GLY A 7 12.09 2.95 4.50
N VAL A 8 10.90 2.94 3.91
CA VAL A 8 10.17 1.69 3.60
C VAL A 8 10.85 0.97 2.44
N GLU A 9 11.21 1.70 1.40
CA GLU A 9 11.94 1.19 0.24
C GLU A 9 13.28 0.59 0.66
N GLU A 10 14.02 1.27 1.52
CA GLU A 10 15.31 0.80 2.05
C GLU A 10 15.15 -0.47 2.89
N LYS A 11 14.13 -0.56 3.76
CA LYS A 11 13.82 -1.79 4.51
C LYS A 11 13.50 -2.96 3.59
N VAL A 12 12.71 -2.72 2.53
CA VAL A 12 12.40 -3.73 1.51
C VAL A 12 13.67 -4.17 0.79
N ARG A 13 14.54 -3.25 0.38
CA ARG A 13 15.83 -3.56 -0.26
C ARG A 13 16.73 -4.39 0.64
N ARG A 14 16.89 -4.01 1.91
CA ARG A 14 17.69 -4.78 2.89
C ARG A 14 17.17 -6.19 3.08
N ARG A 15 15.84 -6.37 3.22
CA ARG A 15 15.24 -7.71 3.35
C ARG A 15 15.47 -8.56 2.10
N LEU A 16 15.31 -7.97 0.92
CA LEU A 16 15.58 -8.63 -0.35
C LEU A 16 17.06 -9.02 -0.52
N ALA A 17 17.99 -8.21 -0.02
CA ALA A 17 19.43 -8.48 -0.07
C ALA A 17 19.86 -9.60 0.89
N LEU A 18 19.25 -9.67 2.08
CA LEU A 18 19.51 -10.74 3.06
C LEU A 18 19.06 -12.12 2.54
N TRP A 19 18.06 -12.16 1.67
CA TRP A 19 17.58 -13.40 1.10
C TRP A 19 18.47 -13.87 -0.04
N LYS A 20 19.22 -14.94 0.21
CA LYS A 20 20.02 -15.62 -0.80
C LYS A 20 19.12 -16.21 -1.90
N ARG A 21 18.94 -15.44 -3.00
CA ARG A 21 18.11 -15.80 -4.17
C ARG A 21 18.42 -17.20 -4.72
N GLN A 22 19.67 -17.64 -4.59
CA GLN A 22 20.19 -18.94 -5.04
C GLN A 22 19.53 -20.16 -4.41
N TYR A 23 19.04 -20.05 -3.17
CA TYR A 23 18.47 -21.20 -2.45
C TYR A 23 16.94 -21.21 -2.44
N LEU A 24 16.29 -20.25 -3.13
CA LEU A 24 14.84 -20.08 -3.10
C LEU A 24 14.21 -20.46 -4.42
N SER A 25 13.29 -21.43 -4.37
CA SER A 25 12.41 -21.77 -5.48
C SER A 25 11.52 -20.58 -5.86
N LYS A 26 11.00 -20.55 -7.11
CA LYS A 26 10.06 -19.50 -7.54
C LYS A 26 8.84 -19.41 -6.62
N GLY A 27 8.32 -20.56 -6.16
CA GLY A 27 7.23 -20.63 -5.19
C GLY A 27 7.60 -20.00 -3.83
N GLY A 28 8.80 -20.32 -3.30
CA GLY A 28 9.31 -19.72 -2.07
C GLY A 28 9.46 -18.21 -2.15
N ARG A 29 9.95 -17.70 -3.29
CA ARG A 29 10.05 -16.25 -3.54
C ARG A 29 8.68 -15.56 -3.53
N ILE A 30 7.66 -16.16 -4.15
CA ILE A 30 6.28 -15.64 -4.13
C ILE A 30 5.75 -15.59 -2.69
N THR A 31 5.94 -16.65 -1.91
CA THR A 31 5.49 -16.71 -0.51
C THR A 31 6.15 -15.61 0.32
N LEU A 32 7.46 -15.40 0.17
CA LEU A 32 8.20 -14.34 0.87
C LEU A 32 7.75 -12.93 0.47
N ILE A 33 7.46 -12.69 -0.82
CA ILE A 33 6.88 -11.43 -1.29
C ILE A 33 5.53 -11.20 -0.58
N LYS A 34 4.65 -12.22 -0.56
CA LYS A 34 3.32 -12.12 0.03
C LYS A 34 3.34 -11.91 1.54
N SER A 35 4.21 -12.60 2.28
CA SER A 35 4.23 -12.53 3.74
C SER A 35 4.96 -11.29 4.26
N THR A 36 6.11 -10.97 3.68
CA THR A 36 7.06 -10.02 4.29
C THR A 36 7.06 -8.69 3.54
N LEU A 37 7.12 -8.71 2.20
CA LEU A 37 7.17 -7.45 1.44
C LEU A 37 5.82 -6.74 1.41
N ALA A 38 4.71 -7.45 1.59
CA ALA A 38 3.39 -6.85 1.74
C ALA A 38 3.15 -6.28 3.16
N SER A 39 3.81 -6.82 4.19
CA SER A 39 3.64 -6.38 5.58
C SER A 39 4.52 -5.20 5.97
N ILE A 40 5.75 -5.09 5.43
CA ILE A 40 6.67 -3.96 5.68
C ILE A 40 6.03 -2.57 5.40
N PRO A 41 5.39 -2.32 4.24
CA PRO A 41 4.74 -1.04 3.98
C PRO A 41 3.35 -0.91 4.63
N LEU A 42 2.82 -1.95 5.29
CA LEU A 42 1.40 -2.02 5.67
C LEU A 42 0.97 -0.89 6.61
N TYR A 43 1.78 -0.58 7.61
CA TYR A 43 1.52 0.52 8.54
C TYR A 43 1.41 1.86 7.79
N GLN A 44 2.43 2.17 6.99
CA GLN A 44 2.50 3.40 6.21
C GLN A 44 1.37 3.48 5.18
N MET A 45 0.99 2.36 4.55
CA MET A 45 -0.13 2.25 3.63
C MET A 45 -1.49 2.41 4.29
N SER A 46 -1.63 2.13 5.59
CA SER A 46 -2.89 2.33 6.30
C SER A 46 -3.14 3.79 6.66
N LEU A 47 -2.09 4.62 6.66
CA LEU A 47 -2.12 6.00 7.11
C LEU A 47 -2.02 6.96 5.94
N PHE A 48 -1.10 6.71 5.01
CA PHE A 48 -0.77 7.64 3.93
C PHE A 48 -1.15 7.08 2.56
N ARG A 49 -1.59 7.97 1.68
CA ARG A 49 -1.75 7.67 0.26
C ARG A 49 -0.38 7.42 -0.38
N MET A 50 -0.24 6.25 -1.00
CA MET A 50 0.99 5.86 -1.67
C MET A 50 1.11 6.60 -3.02
N PRO A 51 2.20 7.34 -3.28
CA PRO A 51 2.45 7.90 -4.59
C PRO A 51 2.63 6.79 -5.63
N LYS A 52 2.08 6.97 -6.84
CA LYS A 52 2.21 5.99 -7.93
C LYS A 52 3.67 5.71 -8.30
N SER A 53 4.58 6.67 -8.13
CA SER A 53 6.02 6.49 -8.34
C SER A 53 6.61 5.47 -7.35
N VAL A 54 6.32 5.62 -6.05
CA VAL A 54 6.76 4.69 -5.00
C VAL A 54 6.22 3.29 -5.24
N ALA A 55 4.93 3.17 -5.55
CA ALA A 55 4.31 1.89 -5.88
C ALA A 55 5.06 1.17 -7.02
N ARG A 56 5.36 1.90 -8.12
CA ARG A 56 6.14 1.37 -9.25
C ARG A 56 7.54 0.93 -8.85
N ARG A 57 8.23 1.66 -7.97
CA ARG A 57 9.58 1.28 -7.49
C ARG A 57 9.53 0.01 -6.63
N LEU A 58 8.56 -0.11 -5.72
CA LEU A 58 8.38 -1.31 -4.90
C LEU A 58 7.98 -2.53 -5.75
N GLU A 59 7.07 -2.36 -6.71
CA GLU A 59 6.69 -3.42 -7.64
C GLU A 59 7.86 -3.86 -8.52
N LYS A 60 8.74 -2.93 -8.92
CA LYS A 60 9.99 -3.25 -9.62
C LYS A 60 10.90 -4.12 -8.75
N LEU A 61 11.10 -3.78 -7.47
CA LEU A 61 11.90 -4.60 -6.55
C LEU A 61 11.33 -6.01 -6.37
N GLN A 62 10.01 -6.14 -6.26
CA GLN A 62 9.34 -7.46 -6.19
C GLN A 62 9.55 -8.25 -7.48
N ARG A 63 9.47 -7.59 -8.65
CA ARG A 63 9.70 -8.20 -9.97
C ARG A 63 11.12 -8.70 -10.12
N ASP A 64 12.09 -7.87 -9.76
CA ASP A 64 13.51 -8.19 -9.85
C ASP A 64 13.88 -9.32 -8.90
N PHE A 65 13.22 -9.44 -7.75
CA PHE A 65 13.39 -10.57 -6.85
C PHE A 65 12.74 -11.86 -7.38
N LEU A 66 11.52 -11.76 -7.91
CA LEU A 66 10.78 -12.92 -8.43
C LEU A 66 11.48 -13.54 -9.65
N TRP A 67 11.82 -12.71 -10.64
CA TRP A 67 12.35 -13.16 -11.93
C TRP A 67 13.87 -13.07 -12.05
N GLY A 68 14.54 -12.34 -11.15
CA GLY A 68 16.00 -12.20 -11.18
C GLY A 68 16.72 -13.54 -11.05
N GLY A 69 17.68 -13.78 -11.95
CA GLY A 69 18.58 -14.94 -11.89
C GLY A 69 19.52 -14.89 -10.69
N VAL A 70 20.19 -16.02 -10.41
CA VAL A 70 21.14 -16.19 -9.30
C VAL A 70 22.37 -15.29 -9.45
N ASN A 71 22.78 -14.95 -10.68
CA ASN A 71 24.02 -14.21 -10.98
C ASN A 71 23.78 -12.90 -11.75
N GLY A 72 22.73 -12.13 -11.45
CA GLY A 72 22.52 -10.82 -12.11
C GLY A 72 22.17 -10.87 -13.61
N GLY A 73 22.07 -12.07 -14.21
CA GLY A 73 21.59 -12.24 -15.57
C GLY A 73 20.14 -11.79 -15.70
N ASN A 74 19.89 -10.82 -16.59
CA ASN A 74 18.57 -10.40 -17.03
C ASN A 74 17.85 -11.59 -17.68
N LYS A 75 17.13 -12.39 -16.90
CA LYS A 75 16.12 -13.30 -17.47
C LYS A 75 14.98 -12.42 -17.96
N ALA A 76 14.64 -12.56 -19.24
CA ALA A 76 13.55 -11.82 -19.86
C ALA A 76 12.30 -11.87 -18.97
N HIS A 77 11.65 -10.73 -18.78
CA HIS A 77 10.35 -10.66 -18.12
C HIS A 77 9.31 -11.31 -19.04
N LEU A 78 9.25 -12.64 -19.04
CA LEU A 78 8.45 -13.45 -19.97
C LEU A 78 6.94 -13.23 -19.86
N VAL A 79 6.47 -12.51 -18.83
CA VAL A 79 5.05 -12.25 -18.60
C VAL A 79 4.85 -10.79 -18.22
N LYS A 80 3.86 -10.15 -18.85
CA LYS A 80 3.29 -8.87 -18.42
C LYS A 80 2.99 -8.94 -16.92
N TRP A 81 3.14 -7.85 -16.17
CA TRP A 81 2.96 -7.81 -14.70
C TRP A 81 1.47 -7.94 -14.28
N GLU A 82 0.73 -8.84 -14.93
CA GLU A 82 -0.61 -9.33 -14.59
C GLU A 82 -0.55 -10.48 -13.57
N VAL A 83 0.65 -10.78 -13.07
CA VAL A 83 0.95 -11.62 -11.91
C VAL A 83 0.08 -11.27 -10.69
N CYS A 84 -0.42 -10.05 -10.61
CA CYS A 84 -1.31 -9.60 -9.55
C CYS A 84 -2.78 -10.06 -9.68
N ALA A 85 -3.15 -10.80 -10.72
CA ALA A 85 -4.45 -11.46 -10.81
C ALA A 85 -4.53 -12.66 -9.86
N ASP A 86 -5.76 -13.07 -9.52
CA ASP A 86 -5.99 -14.27 -8.72
C ASP A 86 -5.48 -15.52 -9.45
N LYS A 87 -5.12 -16.56 -8.67
CA LYS A 87 -4.66 -17.83 -9.22
C LYS A 87 -5.68 -18.46 -10.18
N GLU A 88 -6.96 -18.30 -9.87
CA GLU A 88 -8.09 -18.76 -10.69
C GLU A 88 -8.16 -18.07 -12.06
N LYS A 89 -7.60 -16.86 -12.17
CA LYS A 89 -7.54 -16.08 -13.41
C LYS A 89 -6.17 -16.17 -14.09
N GLY A 90 -5.35 -17.16 -13.73
CA GLY A 90 -4.01 -17.37 -14.29
C GLY A 90 -2.90 -16.46 -13.71
N GLY A 91 -3.17 -15.71 -12.65
CA GLY A 91 -2.16 -14.89 -11.96
C GLY A 91 -1.42 -15.63 -10.82
N LEU A 92 -0.46 -14.99 -10.17
CA LEU A 92 0.24 -15.57 -9.01
C LEU A 92 -0.39 -15.14 -7.67
N GLY A 93 -1.49 -14.36 -7.71
CA GLY A 93 -2.19 -13.85 -6.53
C GLY A 93 -1.36 -12.85 -5.72
N LEU A 94 -0.47 -12.08 -6.36
CA LEU A 94 0.18 -10.94 -5.73
C LEU A 94 -0.80 -9.76 -5.65
N ARG A 95 -0.80 -8.99 -4.56
CA ARG A 95 -1.71 -7.84 -4.45
C ARG A 95 -1.07 -6.61 -5.09
N LYS A 96 -1.80 -5.87 -5.92
CA LYS A 96 -1.37 -4.55 -6.41
C LYS A 96 -1.28 -3.59 -5.22
N LEU A 97 -0.11 -2.99 -4.98
CA LEU A 97 0.13 -2.14 -3.80
C LEU A 97 -0.79 -0.93 -3.78
N VAL A 98 -1.08 -0.34 -4.95
CA VAL A 98 -2.02 0.79 -5.07
C VAL A 98 -3.43 0.39 -4.64
N CYS A 99 -3.92 -0.78 -5.08
CA CYS A 99 -5.25 -1.25 -4.67
C CYS A 99 -5.30 -1.55 -3.18
N LEU A 100 -4.26 -2.18 -2.63
CA LEU A 100 -4.18 -2.47 -1.20
C LEU A 100 -4.17 -1.19 -0.36
N ASN A 101 -3.40 -0.17 -0.75
CA ASN A 101 -3.38 1.12 -0.09
C ASN A 101 -4.77 1.77 -0.09
N LYS A 102 -5.46 1.77 -1.24
CA LYS A 102 -6.83 2.30 -1.34
C LYS A 102 -7.80 1.60 -0.38
N VAL A 103 -7.81 0.27 -0.36
CA VAL A 103 -8.67 -0.52 0.53
C VAL A 103 -8.38 -0.22 2.00
N LEU A 104 -7.09 -0.10 2.37
CA LEU A 104 -6.69 0.21 3.75
C LEU A 104 -7.10 1.63 4.17
N LEU A 105 -7.04 2.61 3.27
CA LEU A 105 -7.52 3.96 3.54
C LEU A 105 -9.06 3.99 3.62
N GLY A 106 -9.75 3.29 2.72
CA GLY A 106 -11.21 3.14 2.72
C GLY A 106 -11.74 2.50 4.01
N LYS A 107 -10.99 1.56 4.62
CA LYS A 107 -11.31 0.98 5.93
C LYS A 107 -11.48 2.04 7.01
N TRP A 108 -10.70 3.12 6.99
CA TRP A 108 -10.83 4.21 7.97
C TRP A 108 -12.08 5.06 7.74
N ILE A 109 -12.42 5.30 6.48
CA ILE A 109 -13.67 6.00 6.11
C ILE A 109 -14.88 5.17 6.60
N TRP A 110 -14.86 3.86 6.33
CA TRP A 110 -15.90 2.95 6.81
C TRP A 110 -16.00 2.91 8.35
N ARG A 111 -14.85 2.93 9.04
CA ARG A 111 -14.82 3.00 10.50
C ARG A 111 -15.43 4.30 11.02
N LEU A 112 -15.19 5.44 10.37
CA LEU A 112 -15.81 6.71 10.75
C LEU A 112 -17.33 6.65 10.64
N ALA A 113 -17.84 6.08 9.55
CA ALA A 113 -19.27 5.94 9.32
C ALA A 113 -19.94 5.05 10.37
N ARG A 114 -19.27 3.96 10.79
CA ARG A 114 -19.82 3.00 11.78
C ARG A 114 -19.58 3.38 13.24
N ALA A 115 -18.49 4.09 13.55
CA ALA A 115 -18.13 4.41 14.92
C ALA A 115 -19.18 5.34 15.53
N LYS A 116 -19.75 4.98 16.67
CA LYS A 116 -20.77 5.82 17.33
C LYS A 116 -20.15 6.80 18.32
N GLU A 117 -19.10 6.43 19.04
CA GLU A 117 -18.61 7.19 20.21
C GLU A 117 -17.09 7.23 20.41
N GLU A 118 -16.28 6.88 19.40
CA GLU A 118 -14.84 6.83 19.56
C GLU A 118 -14.21 8.25 19.68
N LEU A 119 -13.26 8.43 20.61
CA LEU A 119 -12.62 9.73 20.89
C LEU A 119 -11.99 10.37 19.65
N TRP A 120 -11.30 9.59 18.82
CA TRP A 120 -10.69 10.11 17.60
C TRP A 120 -11.74 10.63 16.60
N LYS A 121 -12.94 10.02 16.56
CA LYS A 121 -14.06 10.50 15.75
C LYS A 121 -14.56 11.83 16.28
N LYS A 122 -14.81 11.95 17.59
CA LYS A 122 -15.22 13.22 18.23
C LYS A 122 -14.22 14.36 17.96
N VAL A 123 -12.91 14.07 18.01
CA VAL A 123 -11.85 15.03 17.67
C VAL A 123 -11.91 15.45 16.20
N LEU A 124 -12.13 14.51 15.27
CA LEU A 124 -12.26 14.82 13.85
C LEU A 124 -13.52 15.63 13.54
N GLU A 125 -14.64 15.30 14.17
CA GLU A 125 -15.89 16.04 14.06
C GLU A 125 -15.75 17.46 14.59
N ALA A 126 -15.12 17.65 15.74
CA ALA A 126 -14.85 18.98 16.30
C ALA A 126 -13.92 19.81 15.40
N LYS A 127 -12.92 19.17 14.77
CA LYS A 127 -11.93 19.86 13.94
C LYS A 127 -12.40 20.17 12.52
N TYR A 128 -13.15 19.28 11.89
CA TYR A 128 -13.50 19.34 10.48
C TYR A 128 -15.01 19.45 10.22
N GLY A 129 -15.85 19.29 11.24
CA GLY A 129 -17.31 19.19 11.10
C GLY A 129 -17.76 17.90 10.41
N GLN A 130 -19.07 17.72 10.28
CA GLN A 130 -19.70 16.62 9.54
C GLN A 130 -20.54 17.10 8.37
N GLU A 131 -20.63 16.24 7.35
CA GLU A 131 -21.43 16.32 6.13
C GLU A 131 -22.00 14.91 5.81
N ASP A 132 -22.95 14.81 4.88
CA ASP A 132 -23.55 13.56 4.40
C ASP A 132 -24.01 12.61 5.52
N PHE A 133 -24.88 13.07 6.44
CA PHE A 133 -25.42 12.25 7.55
C PHE A 133 -24.35 11.60 8.46
N GLY A 134 -23.17 12.23 8.61
CA GLY A 134 -22.09 11.73 9.48
C GLY A 134 -21.17 10.71 8.81
N TRP A 135 -21.32 10.48 7.51
CA TRP A 135 -20.48 9.57 6.73
C TRP A 135 -19.17 10.23 6.25
N ARG A 136 -19.14 11.56 6.16
CA ARG A 136 -17.95 12.31 5.76
C ARG A 136 -17.76 13.53 6.66
N THR A 137 -16.51 13.91 6.90
CA THR A 137 -16.22 15.22 7.50
C THR A 137 -16.18 16.28 6.41
N ARG A 138 -16.46 17.55 6.73
CA ARG A 138 -16.42 18.62 5.72
C ARG A 138 -15.02 18.76 5.13
N LYS A 139 -14.94 19.31 3.91
CA LYS A 139 -13.65 19.62 3.29
C LYS A 139 -12.88 20.63 4.15
N ALA A 140 -11.71 20.23 4.62
CA ALA A 140 -10.82 21.10 5.37
C ALA A 140 -10.21 22.18 4.45
N ASN A 141 -10.77 23.40 4.51
CA ASN A 141 -10.35 24.57 3.73
C ASN A 141 -9.20 25.37 4.38
N GLY A 142 -8.67 24.93 5.53
CA GLY A 142 -7.59 25.62 6.24
C GLY A 142 -6.21 25.53 5.57
N VAL A 143 -5.45 26.61 5.70
CA VAL A 143 -4.09 26.80 5.16
C VAL A 143 -3.02 25.98 5.93
N PHE A 144 -3.31 25.61 7.17
CA PHE A 144 -2.36 24.89 8.04
C PHE A 144 -2.58 23.37 8.04
N GLY A 145 -1.58 22.68 7.48
CA GLY A 145 -1.33 21.25 7.72
C GLY A 145 -1.92 20.34 6.64
N VAL A 146 -1.04 19.58 5.98
CA VAL A 146 -1.38 18.40 5.19
C VAL A 146 -1.88 17.32 6.17
N GLY A 147 -3.11 17.48 6.66
CA GLY A 147 -3.67 16.60 7.67
C GLY A 147 -3.79 15.19 7.13
N LEU A 148 -3.27 14.21 7.88
CA LEU A 148 -3.41 12.77 7.59
C LEU A 148 -4.84 12.41 7.13
N TRP A 149 -5.82 12.94 7.86
CA TRP A 149 -7.25 12.76 7.57
C TRP A 149 -7.67 13.35 6.22
N LYS A 150 -7.14 14.51 5.83
CA LYS A 150 -7.40 15.14 4.53
C LYS A 150 -6.90 14.27 3.37
N GLU A 151 -5.78 13.57 3.54
CA GLU A 151 -5.28 12.62 2.54
C GLU A 151 -6.11 11.34 2.48
N ILE A 152 -6.61 10.84 3.61
CA ILE A 152 -7.52 9.68 3.64
C ILE A 152 -8.83 10.01 2.92
N LEU A 153 -9.42 11.20 3.18
CA LEU A 153 -10.67 11.64 2.54
C LEU A 153 -10.55 11.84 1.03
N LYS A 154 -9.35 12.04 0.46
CA LYS A 154 -9.21 12.11 -1.00
C LYS A 154 -9.58 10.79 -1.69
N GLU A 155 -9.61 9.67 -0.96
CA GLU A 155 -10.09 8.38 -1.46
C GLU A 155 -11.60 8.16 -1.22
N SER A 156 -12.30 9.08 -0.54
CA SER A 156 -13.75 8.93 -0.23
C SER A 156 -14.66 9.11 -1.44
N ALA A 157 -14.20 9.72 -2.53
CA ALA A 157 -14.96 9.93 -3.76
C ALA A 157 -15.37 8.63 -4.48
N TRP A 158 -14.85 7.48 -4.03
CA TRP A 158 -15.13 6.16 -4.58
C TRP A 158 -16.13 5.33 -3.75
N CYS A 159 -16.52 5.83 -2.57
CA CYS A 159 -17.52 5.21 -1.69
C CYS A 159 -18.87 5.88 -1.85
#